data_AF-A0A090AKL2-F1
#
_entry.id   AF-A0A090AKL2-F1
#
_cell.length_a   1.000
_cell.length_b   1.000
_cell.length_c   1.000
_cell.angle_alpha   90.00
_cell.angle_beta   90.00
_cell.angle_gamma   90.00
#
_symmetry.space_group_name_H-M   'P 1'
#
loop_
_entity.id
_entity.type
_entity.pdbx_description
1 polymer ?
#
loop_
_entity_poly.entity_id
_entity_poly.type
_entity_poly.pdbx_seq_one_letter_code
_entity_poly.pdbx_strand_id
1 'polypeptide(L)'
;MKIILPSLIIFLLLNLSQSVLAAERDQTLFNQGKTVYEKVCSACHNYLPPPKNAPPMLGVSGHYHQTFTDREQAVSHIANFIQQPTKEKSKLPPMAINTWGLMPPLALPLSAEEVQAVSYWVWEIYNIECAEPTKLFFCQHFQRK
;
A
#
# COMPACT_ATOMS: atom_id res chain seq x y z
N MET A 1 43.72 24.30 -18.38
CA MET A 1 42.55 23.45 -18.73
C MET A 1 42.52 22.29 -17.72
N LYS A 2 41.84 22.47 -16.58
CA LYS A 2 41.83 21.48 -15.49
C LYS A 2 40.85 20.36 -15.84
N ILE A 3 41.29 19.14 -15.59
CA ILE A 3 40.58 17.88 -15.81
C ILE A 3 39.45 17.79 -14.76
N ILE A 4 38.26 18.31 -15.06
CA ILE A 4 37.05 18.22 -14.19
C ILE A 4 36.22 16.96 -14.53
N LEU A 5 36.61 16.24 -15.59
CA LEU A 5 35.86 15.11 -16.17
C LEU A 5 35.71 13.85 -15.29
N PRO A 6 36.68 13.40 -14.47
CA PRO A 6 36.53 12.15 -13.71
C PRO A 6 35.58 12.27 -12.52
N SER A 7 35.46 13.45 -11.89
CA SER A 7 34.55 13.65 -10.76
C SER A 7 33.07 13.61 -11.16
N LEU A 8 32.73 14.07 -12.37
CA LEU A 8 31.34 14.07 -12.84
C LEU A 8 30.85 12.64 -13.14
N ILE A 9 31.72 11.80 -13.72
CA ILE A 9 31.41 10.40 -14.03
C ILE A 9 31.25 9.58 -12.75
N ILE A 10 32.12 9.76 -11.76
CA ILE A 10 32.03 9.07 -10.47
C ILE A 10 30.74 9.45 -9.72
N PHE A 11 30.38 10.74 -9.72
CA PHE A 11 29.14 11.20 -9.08
C PHE A 11 27.90 10.62 -9.78
N LEU A 12 27.89 10.55 -11.12
CA LEU A 12 26.81 9.95 -11.88
C LEU A 12 26.64 8.44 -11.59
N LEU A 13 27.75 7.69 -11.48
CA LEU A 13 27.73 6.26 -11.16
C LEU A 13 27.25 5.97 -9.73
N LEU A 14 27.63 6.82 -8.75
CA LEU A 14 27.16 6.71 -7.37
C LEU A 14 25.64 6.91 -7.25
N ASN A 15 25.07 7.89 -7.95
CA ASN A 15 23.63 8.15 -7.93
C ASN A 15 22.82 7.01 -8.58
N LEU A 16 23.33 6.46 -9.69
CA LEU A 16 22.68 5.32 -10.38
C LEU A 16 22.64 4.06 -9.50
N SER A 17 23.65 3.86 -8.65
CA SER A 17 23.72 2.70 -7.76
C SER A 17 22.66 2.76 -6.65
N GLN A 18 22.34 3.96 -6.14
CA GLN A 18 21.38 4.14 -5.06
C GLN A 18 19.92 3.92 -5.51
N SER A 19 19.57 4.34 -6.73
CA SER A 19 18.22 4.17 -7.28
C SER A 19 17.87 2.71 -7.55
N VAL A 20 18.83 1.90 -8.01
CA VAL A 20 18.63 0.46 -8.21
C VAL A 20 18.35 -0.27 -6.89
N LEU A 21 19.11 0.02 -5.84
CA LEU A 21 18.90 -0.57 -4.52
C LEU A 21 17.53 -0.20 -3.91
N ALA A 22 17.06 1.03 -4.15
CA ALA A 22 15.73 1.45 -3.71
C ALA A 22 14.62 0.68 -4.45
N ALA A 23 14.73 0.53 -5.77
CA ALA A 23 13.76 -0.23 -6.55
C ALA A 23 13.72 -1.72 -6.17
N GLU A 24 14.87 -2.34 -5.90
CA GLU A 24 14.96 -3.73 -5.44
C GLU A 24 14.31 -3.92 -4.06
N ARG A 25 14.53 -2.97 -3.14
CA ARG A 25 13.90 -2.95 -1.83
C ARG A 25 12.38 -2.84 -1.96
N ASP A 26 11.89 -1.89 -2.77
CA ASP A 26 10.46 -1.67 -2.99
C ASP A 26 9.79 -2.92 -3.61
N GLN A 27 10.46 -3.58 -4.55
CA GLN A 27 10.00 -4.85 -5.12
C GLN A 27 9.93 -5.97 -4.08
N THR A 28 10.94 -6.04 -3.21
CA THR A 28 10.99 -7.03 -2.12
C THR A 28 9.87 -6.79 -1.11
N LEU A 29 9.67 -5.54 -0.66
CA LEU A 29 8.55 -5.19 0.22
C LEU A 29 7.21 -5.53 -0.43
N PHE A 30 7.03 -5.22 -1.71
CA PHE A 30 5.80 -5.53 -2.43
C PHE A 30 5.50 -7.04 -2.42
N ASN A 31 6.49 -7.87 -2.75
CA ASN A 31 6.32 -9.33 -2.81
C ASN A 31 6.07 -9.94 -1.43
N GLN A 32 6.77 -9.45 -0.40
CA GLN A 32 6.55 -9.86 0.99
C GLN A 32 5.14 -9.45 1.46
N GLY A 33 4.72 -8.22 1.19
CA GLY A 33 3.41 -7.72 1.55
C GLY A 33 2.27 -8.48 0.87
N LYS A 34 2.43 -8.82 -0.41
CA LYS A 34 1.50 -9.70 -1.14
C LYS A 34 1.37 -11.06 -0.45
N THR A 35 2.49 -11.63 -0.02
CA THR A 35 2.52 -12.93 0.69
C THR A 35 1.77 -12.85 2.03
N VAL A 36 1.96 -11.76 2.79
CA VAL A 36 1.22 -11.54 4.05
C VAL A 36 -0.27 -11.38 3.77
N TYR A 37 -0.64 -10.57 2.77
CA TYR A 37 -2.03 -10.40 2.35
C TYR A 37 -2.69 -11.76 2.01
N GLU A 38 -2.05 -12.57 1.17
CA GLU A 38 -2.57 -13.87 0.73
C GLU A 38 -2.77 -14.83 1.91
N LYS A 39 -1.87 -14.82 2.89
CA LYS A 39 -1.93 -15.73 4.05
C LYS A 39 -2.92 -15.28 5.13
N VAL A 40 -3.04 -13.97 5.36
CA VAL A 40 -3.70 -13.44 6.56
C VAL A 40 -4.91 -12.58 6.20
N CYS A 41 -4.71 -11.55 5.38
CA CYS A 41 -5.73 -10.55 5.10
C CYS A 41 -6.85 -11.08 4.18
N SER A 42 -6.50 -12.00 3.27
CA SER A 42 -7.39 -12.61 2.28
C SER A 42 -8.53 -13.43 2.91
N ALA A 43 -8.37 -13.83 4.18
CA ALA A 43 -9.41 -14.54 4.92
C ALA A 43 -10.73 -13.74 4.98
N CYS A 44 -10.62 -12.41 5.07
CA CYS A 44 -11.74 -11.47 5.17
C CYS A 44 -11.87 -10.58 3.94
N HIS A 45 -10.75 -10.07 3.40
CA HIS A 45 -10.73 -9.13 2.29
C HIS A 45 -10.50 -9.83 0.96
N ASN A 46 -11.44 -9.71 0.03
CA ASN A 46 -11.17 -10.06 -1.37
C ASN A 46 -10.25 -9.00 -1.99
N TYR A 47 -9.49 -9.38 -3.02
CA TYR A 47 -8.61 -8.44 -3.71
C TYR A 47 -9.43 -7.40 -4.50
N LEU A 48 -10.32 -7.92 -5.33
CA LEU A 48 -11.29 -7.19 -6.14
C LEU A 48 -12.71 -7.49 -5.65
N PRO A 49 -13.71 -6.66 -6.03
CA PRO A 49 -15.11 -6.97 -5.80
C PRO A 49 -15.53 -8.28 -6.48
N PRO A 50 -16.61 -8.91 -6.02
CA PRO A 50 -17.49 -8.47 -4.92
C PRO A 50 -16.85 -8.60 -3.52
N PRO A 51 -17.33 -7.86 -2.51
CA PRO A 51 -16.90 -8.06 -1.12
C PRO A 51 -17.28 -9.45 -0.60
N LYS A 52 -16.52 -9.94 0.38
CA LYS A 52 -16.85 -11.13 1.17
C LYS A 52 -17.31 -10.70 2.57
N ASN A 53 -16.38 -10.70 3.54
CA ASN A 53 -16.66 -10.35 4.94
C ASN A 53 -16.18 -8.93 5.29
N ALA A 54 -15.42 -8.30 4.39
CA ALA A 54 -14.82 -6.99 4.55
C ALA A 54 -14.74 -6.28 3.17
N PRO A 55 -14.48 -4.97 3.11
CA PRO A 55 -14.35 -4.26 1.84
C PRO A 55 -13.19 -4.82 0.98
N PRO A 56 -13.31 -4.84 -0.35
CA PRO A 56 -12.22 -5.31 -1.22
C PRO A 56 -10.96 -4.46 -1.09
N MET A 57 -9.79 -5.08 -1.17
CA MET A 57 -8.54 -4.38 -0.88
C MET A 57 -8.21 -3.27 -1.87
N LEU A 58 -8.53 -3.43 -3.16
CA LEU A 58 -8.32 -2.36 -4.11
C LEU A 58 -9.16 -1.10 -3.76
N GLY A 59 -10.38 -1.28 -3.25
CA GLY A 59 -11.22 -0.17 -2.78
C GLY A 59 -10.68 0.48 -1.49
N VAL A 60 -10.19 -0.33 -0.54
CA VAL A 60 -9.51 0.17 0.65
C VAL A 60 -8.31 1.03 0.26
N SER A 61 -7.46 0.53 -0.64
CA SER A 61 -6.29 1.25 -1.13
C SER A 61 -6.67 2.59 -1.77
N GLY A 62 -7.72 2.60 -2.60
CA GLY A 62 -8.22 3.83 -3.22
C GLY A 62 -8.64 4.91 -2.21
N HIS A 63 -9.24 4.55 -1.08
CA HIS A 63 -9.58 5.52 -0.03
C HIS A 63 -8.34 6.09 0.68
N TYR A 64 -7.27 5.31 0.84
CA TYR A 64 -6.01 5.83 1.34
C TYR A 64 -5.40 6.85 0.37
N HIS A 65 -5.45 6.59 -0.93
CA HIS A 65 -5.00 7.54 -1.97
C HIS A 65 -5.83 8.82 -2.05
N GLN A 66 -7.08 8.82 -1.56
CA GLN A 66 -7.89 10.05 -1.43
C GLN A 66 -7.48 10.90 -0.23
N THR A 67 -6.89 10.28 0.78
CA THR A 67 -6.56 10.92 2.07
C THR A 67 -5.11 11.39 2.11
N PHE A 68 -4.21 10.63 1.50
CA PHE A 68 -2.77 10.85 1.56
C PHE A 68 -2.20 11.07 0.17
N THR A 69 -1.25 12.01 0.07
CA THR A 69 -0.42 12.22 -1.13
C THR A 69 1.00 11.68 -0.95
N ASP A 70 1.41 11.47 0.30
CA ASP A 70 2.74 11.00 0.68
C ASP A 70 2.68 9.51 1.02
N ARG A 71 3.50 8.72 0.33
CA ARG A 71 3.50 7.25 0.46
C ARG A 71 3.89 6.83 1.87
N GLU A 72 4.94 7.41 2.42
CA GLU A 72 5.50 7.02 3.71
C GLU A 72 4.49 7.28 4.85
N GLN A 73 3.80 8.43 4.83
CA GLN A 73 2.70 8.72 5.76
C GLN A 73 1.53 7.74 5.60
N ALA A 74 1.12 7.43 4.37
CA ALA A 74 0.04 6.48 4.12
C ALA A 74 0.38 5.09 4.64
N VAL A 75 1.57 4.57 4.30
CA VAL A 75 2.04 3.26 4.76
C VAL A 75 2.14 3.21 6.28
N SER A 76 2.67 4.26 6.92
CA SER A 76 2.72 4.36 8.39
C SER A 76 1.32 4.35 9.02
N HIS A 77 0.36 5.06 8.42
CA HIS A 77 -1.02 5.08 8.90
C HIS A 77 -1.69 3.71 8.76
N ILE A 78 -1.52 3.04 7.60
CA ILE A 78 -2.03 1.69 7.37
C ILE A 78 -1.44 0.73 8.41
N ALA A 79 -0.14 0.78 8.64
CA ALA A 79 0.55 -0.05 9.63
C ALA A 79 0.00 0.17 11.05
N ASN A 80 -0.27 1.43 11.41
CA ASN A 80 -0.87 1.77 12.70
C ASN A 80 -2.31 1.24 12.83
N PHE A 81 -3.10 1.35 11.76
CA PHE A 81 -4.47 0.82 11.73
C PHE A 81 -4.51 -0.70 11.85
N ILE A 82 -3.62 -1.43 11.15
CA ILE A 82 -3.54 -2.89 11.23
C ILE A 82 -3.20 -3.35 12.66
N GLN A 83 -2.27 -2.67 13.33
CA GLN A 83 -1.85 -3.02 14.69
C GLN A 83 -2.91 -2.67 15.75
N GLN A 84 -3.62 -1.55 15.56
CA GLN A 84 -4.59 -1.07 16.54
C GLN A 84 -5.78 -0.41 15.84
N PRO A 85 -6.70 -1.22 15.27
CA PRO A 85 -7.84 -0.70 14.54
C PRO A 85 -8.79 0.01 15.50
N THR A 86 -9.16 1.24 15.15
CA THR A 86 -10.14 2.07 15.86
C THR A 86 -10.98 2.82 14.83
N LYS A 87 -12.18 3.26 15.22
CA LYS A 87 -13.08 3.97 14.29
C LYS A 87 -12.44 5.27 13.80
N GLU A 88 -11.74 5.95 14.67
CA GLU A 88 -11.10 7.25 14.45
C GLU A 88 -9.91 7.15 13.49
N LYS A 89 -9.23 6.00 13.47
CA LYS A 89 -8.12 5.73 12.56
C LYS A 89 -8.58 5.21 11.19
N SER A 90 -9.83 4.78 11.04
CA SER A 90 -10.35 4.33 9.74
C SER A 90 -10.35 5.50 8.74
N LYS A 91 -9.84 5.24 7.54
CA LYS A 91 -9.91 6.18 6.40
C LYS A 91 -10.96 5.80 5.38
N LEU A 92 -11.75 4.75 5.65
CA LEU A 92 -12.90 4.40 4.84
C LEU A 92 -14.12 5.25 5.23
N PRO A 93 -15.10 5.41 4.32
CA PRO A 93 -16.36 6.06 4.64
C PRO A 93 -17.06 5.41 5.85
N PRO A 94 -17.81 6.17 6.68
CA PRO A 94 -18.50 5.62 7.85
C PRO A 94 -19.40 4.41 7.54
N MET A 95 -19.95 4.37 6.33
CA MET A 95 -20.75 3.24 5.84
C MET A 95 -19.98 1.91 5.89
N ALA A 96 -18.66 1.90 5.68
CA ALA A 96 -17.89 0.66 5.74
C ALA A 96 -17.97 0.00 7.13
N ILE A 97 -17.85 0.80 8.20
CA ILE A 97 -17.98 0.30 9.57
C ILE A 97 -19.42 -0.11 9.87
N ASN A 98 -20.41 0.62 9.34
CA ASN A 98 -21.82 0.25 9.52
C ASN A 98 -22.18 -1.07 8.80
N THR A 99 -21.53 -1.37 7.68
CA THR A 99 -21.80 -2.56 6.87
C THR A 99 -21.02 -3.79 7.36
N TRP A 100 -19.72 -3.65 7.66
CA TRP A 100 -18.85 -4.78 7.98
C TRP A 100 -18.34 -4.79 9.42
N GLY A 101 -18.66 -3.77 10.21
CA GLY A 101 -18.06 -3.57 11.52
C GLY A 101 -16.66 -2.96 11.44
N LEU A 102 -16.05 -2.77 12.62
CA LEU A 102 -14.64 -2.39 12.72
C LEU A 102 -13.77 -3.61 12.41
N MET A 103 -12.65 -3.41 11.68
CA MET A 103 -11.65 -4.46 11.49
C MET A 103 -11.24 -5.04 12.85
N PRO A 104 -11.40 -6.35 13.09
CA PRO A 104 -11.00 -6.94 14.34
C PRO A 104 -9.46 -6.95 14.45
N PRO A 105 -8.91 -6.96 15.68
CA PRO A 105 -7.50 -7.29 15.88
C PRO A 105 -7.16 -8.64 15.24
N LEU A 106 -5.96 -8.75 14.67
CA LEU A 106 -5.50 -9.99 14.06
C LEU A 106 -5.39 -11.09 15.14
N ALA A 107 -5.89 -12.29 14.82
CA ALA A 107 -5.84 -13.44 15.74
C ALA A 107 -4.41 -13.89 16.05
N LEU A 108 -3.51 -13.74 15.08
CA LEU A 108 -2.06 -13.91 15.25
C LEU A 108 -1.37 -12.59 14.92
N PRO A 109 -0.54 -12.05 15.82
CA PRO A 109 0.18 -10.82 15.56
C PRO A 109 1.23 -11.05 14.48
N LEU A 110 1.28 -10.13 13.53
CA LEU A 110 2.35 -10.03 12.52
C LEU A 110 3.58 -9.38 13.13
N SER A 111 4.76 -9.68 12.60
CA SER A 111 5.98 -8.93 12.93
C SER A 111 5.89 -7.48 12.44
N ALA A 112 6.72 -6.59 12.96
CA ALA A 112 6.76 -5.20 12.50
C ALA A 112 7.11 -5.11 10.99
N GLU A 113 8.00 -5.99 10.52
CA GLU A 113 8.40 -6.10 9.11
C GLU A 113 7.24 -6.60 8.25
N GLU A 114 6.48 -7.60 8.71
CA GLU A 114 5.29 -8.09 8.01
C GLU A 114 4.19 -7.03 7.91
N VAL A 115 3.94 -6.31 9.01
CA VAL A 115 3.00 -5.17 9.03
C VAL A 115 3.45 -4.10 8.05
N GLN A 116 4.74 -3.75 8.05
CA GLN A 116 5.27 -2.74 7.14
C GLN A 116 5.15 -3.18 5.68
N ALA A 117 5.51 -4.43 5.36
CA ALA A 117 5.44 -4.97 4.01
C ALA A 117 4.00 -5.02 3.50
N VAL A 118 3.04 -5.51 4.30
CA VAL A 118 1.63 -5.56 3.87
C VAL A 118 1.04 -4.15 3.75
N SER A 119 1.43 -3.21 4.61
CA SER A 119 0.98 -1.82 4.51
C SER A 119 1.49 -1.14 3.24
N TYR A 120 2.76 -1.40 2.87
CA TYR A 120 3.34 -0.98 1.61
C TYR A 120 2.57 -1.57 0.42
N TRP A 121 2.30 -2.88 0.45
CA TRP A 121 1.52 -3.53 -0.59
C TRP A 121 0.11 -2.97 -0.74
N VAL A 122 -0.59 -2.72 0.39
CA VAL A 122 -1.92 -2.09 0.37
C VAL A 122 -1.89 -0.72 -0.27
N TRP A 123 -0.83 0.07 -0.08
CA TRP A 123 -0.69 1.36 -0.75
C TRP A 123 -0.44 1.21 -2.27
N GLU A 124 0.49 0.34 -2.66
CA GLU A 124 0.94 0.24 -4.06
C GLU A 124 -0.06 -0.43 -5.00
N ILE A 125 -0.94 -1.31 -4.51
CA ILE A 125 -1.90 -2.01 -5.38
C ILE A 125 -2.83 -1.07 -6.15
N TYR A 126 -3.14 0.11 -5.61
CA TYR A 126 -3.92 1.09 -6.35
C TYR A 126 -3.14 1.64 -7.54
N ASN A 127 -1.89 2.05 -7.37
CA ASN A 127 -1.08 2.57 -8.47
C ASN A 127 -0.90 1.52 -9.58
N ILE A 128 -0.64 0.27 -9.20
CA ILE A 128 -0.43 -0.84 -10.14
C ILE A 128 -1.71 -1.14 -10.92
N GLU A 129 -2.84 -1.31 -10.23
CA GLU A 129 -4.10 -1.67 -10.86
C GLU A 129 -4.71 -0.51 -11.67
N CYS A 130 -4.49 0.73 -11.23
CA CYS A 130 -5.07 1.91 -11.85
C CYS A 130 -4.19 2.52 -12.95
N ALA A 131 -2.95 2.06 -13.11
CA ALA A 131 -2.14 2.33 -14.29
C ALA A 131 -2.70 1.63 -15.54
N GLU A 132 -3.44 0.54 -15.38
CA GLU A 132 -4.06 -0.20 -16.48
C GLU A 132 -5.28 0.57 -17.05
N PRO A 133 -5.27 0.98 -18.34
CA PRO A 133 -6.36 1.78 -18.92
C PRO A 133 -7.73 1.11 -18.84
N THR A 134 -7.77 -0.23 -18.89
CA THR A 134 -9.00 -1.01 -18.82
C THR A 134 -9.63 -1.03 -17.43
N LYS A 135 -8.85 -0.75 -16.38
CA LYS A 135 -9.28 -0.72 -14.97
C LYS A 135 -9.46 0.70 -14.45
N LEU A 136 -9.11 1.71 -15.25
CA LEU A 136 -9.20 3.12 -14.88
C LEU A 136 -10.62 3.54 -14.47
N PHE A 137 -11.66 3.04 -15.14
CA PHE A 137 -13.05 3.33 -14.76
C PHE A 137 -13.38 2.83 -13.35
N PHE A 138 -12.88 1.65 -12.98
CA PHE A 138 -13.06 1.06 -11.66
C PHE A 138 -12.37 1.91 -10.59
N CYS A 139 -11.14 2.33 -10.85
CA CYS A 139 -10.37 3.20 -9.95
C CYS A 139 -10.99 4.59 -9.77
N GLN A 140 -11.50 5.18 -10.85
CA GLN A 140 -12.23 6.46 -10.80
C GLN A 140 -13.57 6.35 -10.06
N HIS A 141 -14.17 5.16 -9.99
CA HIS A 141 -15.45 4.98 -9.30
C HIS A 141 -15.31 5.11 -7.78
N PHE A 142 -14.24 4.56 -7.17
CA PHE A 142 -13.98 4.76 -5.73
C PHE A 142 -13.72 6.22 -5.38
N GLN A 143 -13.27 7.04 -6.34
CA GLN A 143 -13.04 8.48 -6.17
C GLN A 143 -14.32 9.33 -6.18
N ARG A 144 -15.48 8.74 -6.50
CA ARG A 144 -16.76 9.46 -6.45
C ARG A 144 -17.42 9.21 -5.09
N LYS A 145 -17.62 10.32 -4.39
CA LYS A 145 -18.15 10.46 -3.02
C LYS A 145 -19.43 9.67 -2.76
#